data_AF-A0A9X9YNP1-F1
#
_entry.id   AF-A0A9X9YNP1-F1
#
_cell.length_a   1.000
_cell.length_b   1.000
_cell.length_c   1.000
_cell.angle_alpha   90.00
_cell.angle_beta   90.00
_cell.angle_gamma   90.00
#
_symmetry.space_group_name_H-M   'P 1'
#
loop_
_entity.id
_entity.type
_entity.pdbx_description
1 polymer ?
#
loop_
_entity_poly.entity_id
_entity_poly.type
_entity_poly.pdbx_seq_one_letter_code
_entity_poly.pdbx_strand_id
1 'polypeptide(L)'
;MMELRHLTMVNWHLFDVADIDVRGHVGVLGENRSGKSTILDMAQVVLTGGSRRFLRLNAVAGDSGKSRSGSKRSVVDYCLGTLGEDQRRRDEARTYIALGFEDTEGARSPVTIGMALEARKSDSRETVLALFVAVGTVLSSKDFIEQRGKSQFPAQWEDVRARIVAAVGEGNFVNHRDRASDYVREYMRHLLPHSSFGEQNASALQKSIVNAMTLDHNQTATQFVRNYILEDSPIGIKELRESIQTYRNISETIRKMRASGSKP
;
A
#
# COMPACT_ATOMS: atom_id res chain seq x y z
N MET A 1 8.52 -21.46 -5.48
CA MET A 1 8.48 -20.09 -4.91
C MET A 1 7.21 -19.37 -5.36
N MET A 2 6.54 -18.57 -4.52
CA MET A 2 5.38 -17.78 -4.96
C MET A 2 5.82 -16.58 -5.80
N GLU A 3 5.25 -16.43 -7.00
CA GLU A 3 5.52 -15.33 -7.93
C GLU A 3 4.23 -14.60 -8.29
N LEU A 4 4.31 -13.28 -8.46
CA LEU A 4 3.22 -12.50 -9.02
C LEU A 4 3.01 -12.92 -10.49
N ARG A 5 1.76 -13.26 -10.84
CA ARG A 5 1.37 -13.74 -12.16
C ARG A 5 0.31 -12.91 -12.86
N HIS A 6 -0.51 -12.21 -12.10
CA HIS A 6 -1.64 -11.50 -12.66
C HIS A 6 -1.96 -10.21 -11.90
N LEU A 7 -2.25 -9.14 -12.62
CA LEU A 7 -2.77 -7.89 -12.08
C LEU A 7 -4.15 -7.65 -12.68
N THR A 8 -5.15 -7.47 -11.84
CA THR A 8 -6.53 -7.19 -12.27
C THR A 8 -6.96 -5.81 -11.80
N MET A 9 -7.61 -5.07 -12.70
CA MET A 9 -8.12 -3.73 -12.47
C MET A 9 -9.50 -3.57 -13.10
N VAL A 10 -10.48 -3.16 -12.30
CA VAL A 10 -11.80 -2.73 -12.75
C VAL A 10 -12.06 -1.35 -12.15
N ASN A 11 -12.37 -0.36 -13.00
CA ASN A 11 -12.52 1.05 -12.62
C ASN A 11 -11.33 1.60 -11.81
N TRP A 12 -10.11 1.38 -12.31
CA TRP A 12 -8.90 1.97 -11.73
C TRP A 12 -8.32 3.03 -12.65
N HIS A 13 -8.56 4.29 -12.32
CA HIS A 13 -8.18 5.47 -13.09
C HIS A 13 -8.67 5.40 -14.54
N LEU A 14 -7.76 5.22 -15.50
CA LEU A 14 -8.10 5.08 -16.91
C LEU A 14 -8.45 3.64 -17.32
N PHE A 15 -8.18 2.65 -16.47
CA PHE A 15 -8.51 1.25 -16.69
C PHE A 15 -9.97 1.00 -16.30
N ASP A 16 -10.83 0.81 -17.30
CA ASP A 16 -12.23 0.42 -17.07
C ASP A 16 -12.30 -1.06 -16.68
N VAL A 17 -11.66 -1.92 -17.48
CA VAL A 17 -11.47 -3.36 -17.24
C VAL A 17 -10.12 -3.74 -17.84
N ALA A 18 -9.20 -4.26 -17.02
CA ALA A 18 -7.87 -4.66 -17.47
C ALA A 18 -7.33 -5.82 -16.65
N ASP A 19 -6.69 -6.74 -17.36
CA ASP A 19 -5.91 -7.85 -16.82
C ASP A 19 -4.51 -7.80 -17.44
N ILE A 20 -3.48 -7.92 -16.61
CA ILE A 20 -2.08 -7.90 -17.05
C ILE A 20 -1.39 -9.15 -16.51
N ASP A 21 -1.02 -10.04 -17.42
CA ASP A 21 -0.18 -11.19 -17.11
C ASP A 21 1.28 -10.76 -16.94
N VAL A 22 1.90 -11.26 -15.88
CA VAL A 22 3.29 -10.97 -15.54
C VAL A 22 4.05 -12.25 -15.24
N ARG A 23 5.28 -12.37 -15.73
CA ARG A 23 6.16 -13.52 -15.48
C ARG A 23 7.60 -13.06 -15.42
N GLY A 24 8.36 -13.57 -14.46
CA GLY A 24 9.77 -13.21 -14.29
C GLY A 24 9.97 -11.70 -14.10
N HIS A 25 10.97 -11.14 -14.78
CA HIS A 25 11.28 -9.71 -14.72
C HIS A 25 10.40 -8.91 -15.67
N VAL A 26 9.62 -7.98 -15.13
CA VAL A 26 8.67 -7.16 -15.90
C VAL A 26 9.12 -5.70 -15.90
N GLY A 27 9.21 -5.11 -17.09
CA GLY A 27 9.45 -3.68 -17.27
C GLY A 27 8.20 -2.99 -17.82
N VAL A 28 7.65 -2.01 -17.10
CA VAL A 28 6.54 -1.18 -17.60
C VAL A 28 7.13 0.04 -18.32
N LEU A 29 7.04 0.06 -19.65
CA LEU A 29 7.58 1.11 -20.51
C LEU A 29 6.47 1.95 -21.13
N GLY A 30 6.76 3.22 -21.43
CA GLY A 30 5.82 4.15 -22.04
C GLY A 30 6.28 5.59 -21.85
N GLU A 31 5.59 6.54 -22.46
CA GLU A 31 5.86 7.97 -22.28
C GLU A 31 5.45 8.46 -20.89
N ASN A 32 5.90 9.65 -20.49
CA ASN A 32 5.39 10.26 -19.28
C ASN A 32 3.86 10.41 -19.38
N ARG A 33 3.15 10.14 -18.27
CA ARG A 33 1.68 10.11 -18.20
C ARG A 33 0.98 8.95 -18.95
N SER A 34 1.71 7.95 -19.43
CA SER A 34 1.12 6.77 -20.08
C SER A 34 0.45 5.76 -19.12
N GLY A 35 0.35 6.06 -17.82
CA GLY A 35 -0.27 5.16 -16.82
C GLY A 35 0.69 4.19 -16.10
N LYS A 36 2.01 4.27 -16.32
CA LYS A 36 2.98 3.41 -15.62
C LYS A 36 2.89 3.50 -14.09
N SER A 37 2.89 4.73 -13.58
CA SER A 37 2.74 4.99 -12.14
C SER A 37 1.39 4.53 -11.61
N THR A 38 0.34 4.53 -12.44
CA THR A 38 -1.00 4.05 -12.05
C THR A 38 -1.01 2.57 -11.73
N ILE A 39 -0.23 1.75 -12.47
CA ILE A 39 -0.09 0.31 -12.22
C ILE A 39 0.72 0.06 -10.93
N LEU A 40 1.83 0.79 -10.74
CA LEU A 40 2.64 0.69 -9.52
C LEU A 40 1.86 1.13 -8.27
N ASP A 41 1.13 2.24 -8.37
CA ASP A 41 0.28 2.74 -7.29
C ASP A 41 -0.86 1.76 -6.98
N MET A 42 -1.42 1.08 -7.98
CA MET A 42 -2.40 0.01 -7.77
C MET A 42 -1.80 -1.13 -6.92
N ALA A 43 -0.63 -1.64 -7.33
CA ALA A 43 0.04 -2.71 -6.61
C ALA A 43 0.39 -2.27 -5.17
N GLN A 44 0.84 -1.04 -4.98
CA GLN A 44 1.09 -0.46 -3.66
C GLN A 44 -0.18 -0.42 -2.80
N VAL A 45 -1.32 -0.03 -3.37
CA VAL A 45 -2.61 0.00 -2.66
C VAL A 45 -3.02 -1.41 -2.23
N VAL A 46 -2.97 -2.39 -3.14
CA VAL A 46 -3.31 -3.78 -2.82
C VAL A 46 -2.38 -4.36 -1.77
N LEU A 47 -1.06 -4.17 -1.90
CA LEU A 47 -0.07 -4.74 -0.98
C LEU A 47 -0.06 -4.08 0.40
N THR A 48 -0.48 -2.81 0.50
CA THR A 48 -0.57 -2.11 1.79
C THR A 48 -1.94 -2.22 2.44
N GLY A 49 -2.91 -2.86 1.78
CA GLY A 49 -4.31 -2.90 2.21
C GLY A 49 -4.94 -1.50 2.28
N GLY A 50 -4.51 -0.58 1.41
CA GLY A 50 -4.97 0.81 1.41
C GLY A 50 -4.56 1.63 2.65
N SER A 51 -3.61 1.14 3.47
CA SER A 51 -3.24 1.81 4.71
C SER A 51 -2.56 3.16 4.46
N ARG A 52 -3.27 4.24 4.77
CA ARG A 52 -2.81 5.62 4.58
C ARG A 52 -1.55 5.97 5.37
N ARG A 53 -1.25 5.22 6.43
CA ARG A 53 0.00 5.35 7.20
C ARG A 53 1.23 5.07 6.32
N PHE A 54 1.08 4.14 5.37
CA PHE A 54 2.18 3.66 4.55
C PHE A 54 2.10 4.17 3.11
N LEU A 55 0.89 4.35 2.55
CA LEU A 55 0.71 4.79 1.16
C LEU A 55 1.47 6.06 0.80
N ARG A 56 2.25 5.98 -0.29
CA ARG A 56 2.90 7.11 -0.96
C ARG A 56 2.71 6.97 -2.47
N LEU A 57 1.57 7.46 -2.93
CA LEU A 57 1.20 7.44 -4.35
C LEU A 57 2.09 8.39 -5.14
N ASN A 58 2.55 7.96 -6.31
CA ASN A 58 3.48 8.72 -7.13
C ASN A 58 2.79 9.99 -7.68
N ALA A 59 3.31 11.17 -7.34
CA ALA A 59 2.80 12.44 -7.89
C ALA A 59 3.11 12.58 -9.39
N VAL A 60 2.33 13.39 -10.11
CA VAL A 60 2.63 13.72 -11.51
C VAL A 60 3.97 14.48 -11.56
N ALA A 61 4.93 13.99 -12.35
CA ALA A 61 6.12 14.76 -12.69
C ALA A 61 5.69 16.08 -13.38
N GLY A 62 5.85 17.20 -12.68
CA GLY A 62 5.43 18.53 -13.14
C GLY A 62 5.27 19.58 -12.04
N ASP A 63 5.11 19.19 -10.77
CA ASP A 63 4.94 20.15 -9.66
C ASP A 63 6.24 20.41 -8.87
N SER A 64 7.35 20.55 -9.61
CA SER A 64 8.62 21.01 -9.05
C SER A 64 8.52 22.53 -8.79
N GLY A 65 7.92 22.91 -7.67
CA GLY A 65 8.32 24.15 -7.02
C GLY A 65 7.28 25.00 -6.32
N LYS A 66 5.97 24.79 -6.47
CA LYS A 66 5.00 25.72 -5.85
C LYS A 66 3.65 25.10 -5.48
N SER A 67 3.64 24.12 -4.57
CA SER A 67 2.60 24.06 -3.54
C SER A 67 2.90 22.98 -2.50
N ARG A 68 2.94 23.33 -1.21
CA ARG A 68 2.73 22.37 -0.12
C ARG A 68 1.26 21.86 -0.06
N SER A 69 0.44 22.26 -1.04
CA SER A 69 -0.98 21.99 -1.22
C SER A 69 -1.29 21.65 -2.70
N GLY A 70 -0.38 20.97 -3.42
CA GLY A 70 -0.70 20.33 -4.70
C GLY A 70 -1.41 19.03 -4.38
N SER A 71 -2.58 18.77 -5.00
CA SER A 71 -3.41 17.58 -4.76
C SER A 71 -2.56 16.30 -4.74
N LYS A 72 -2.30 15.77 -3.55
CA LYS A 72 -1.69 14.46 -3.40
C LYS A 72 -2.68 13.46 -3.99
N ARG A 73 -2.27 12.72 -5.03
CA ARG A 73 -3.07 11.62 -5.58
C ARG A 73 -3.59 10.77 -4.43
N SER A 74 -4.89 10.50 -4.44
CA SER A 74 -5.57 9.71 -3.43
C SER A 74 -6.19 8.45 -4.05
N VAL A 75 -6.51 7.45 -3.23
CA VAL A 75 -7.17 6.23 -3.72
C VAL A 75 -8.55 6.55 -4.32
N VAL A 76 -9.30 7.49 -3.72
CA VAL A 76 -10.56 7.99 -4.29
C VAL A 76 -10.36 8.63 -5.68
N ASP A 77 -9.29 9.39 -5.91
CA ASP A 77 -8.97 9.94 -7.23
C ASP A 77 -8.71 8.85 -8.27
N TYR A 78 -8.01 7.79 -7.87
CA TYR A 78 -7.82 6.63 -8.72
C TYR A 78 -9.16 5.95 -9.04
N CYS A 79 -10.03 5.72 -8.07
CA CYS A 79 -11.34 5.09 -8.32
C CYS A 79 -12.20 5.92 -9.29
N LEU A 80 -12.27 7.25 -9.08
CA LEU A 80 -13.09 8.16 -9.91
C LEU A 80 -12.44 8.51 -11.27
N GLY A 81 -11.16 8.18 -11.47
CA GLY A 81 -10.42 8.54 -12.67
C GLY A 81 -10.23 10.05 -12.81
N THR A 82 -9.76 10.69 -11.75
CA THR A 82 -9.43 12.12 -11.74
C THR A 82 -8.24 12.40 -12.67
N LEU A 83 -8.43 13.32 -13.63
CA LEU A 83 -7.42 13.79 -14.60
C LEU A 83 -6.92 15.20 -14.27
N GLY A 84 -7.70 15.98 -13.52
CA GLY A 84 -7.42 17.35 -13.08
C GLY A 84 -8.43 17.80 -12.02
N GLU A 85 -8.36 19.05 -11.56
CA GLU A 85 -9.16 19.51 -10.40
C GLU A 85 -10.68 19.30 -10.55
N ASP A 86 -11.21 19.43 -11.78
CA ASP A 86 -12.65 19.22 -12.06
C ASP A 86 -12.93 18.17 -13.14
N GLN A 87 -11.90 17.48 -13.63
CA GLN A 87 -12.08 16.47 -14.67
C GLN A 87 -11.98 15.06 -14.07
N ARG A 88 -13.12 14.37 -14.01
CA ARG A 88 -13.23 12.97 -13.57
C ARG A 88 -13.95 12.16 -14.62
N ARG A 89 -13.59 10.88 -14.74
CA ARG A 89 -14.29 9.96 -15.66
C ARG A 89 -15.57 9.40 -15.07
N ARG A 90 -15.68 9.35 -13.74
CA ARG A 90 -16.78 8.72 -13.01
C ARG A 90 -17.20 9.61 -11.86
N ASP A 91 -18.51 9.82 -11.70
CA ASP A 91 -19.07 10.44 -10.50
C ASP A 91 -19.19 9.42 -9.36
N GLU A 92 -19.40 8.15 -9.70
CA GLU A 92 -19.43 7.04 -8.76
C GLU A 92 -18.71 5.84 -9.37
N ALA A 93 -17.95 5.12 -8.54
CA ALA A 93 -17.19 3.96 -8.99
C ALA A 93 -17.23 2.86 -7.94
N ARG A 94 -17.51 1.65 -8.40
CA ARG A 94 -17.12 0.42 -7.71
C ARG A 94 -15.87 -0.12 -8.40
N THR A 95 -14.83 -0.29 -7.61
CA THR A 95 -13.47 -0.55 -8.08
C THR A 95 -12.97 -1.85 -7.49
N TYR A 96 -12.40 -2.69 -8.35
CA TYR A 96 -11.75 -3.94 -7.97
C TYR A 96 -10.30 -3.91 -8.43
N ILE A 97 -9.39 -4.18 -7.49
CA ILE A 97 -7.97 -4.27 -7.77
C ILE A 97 -7.42 -5.51 -7.07
N ALA A 98 -6.69 -6.33 -7.81
CA ALA A 98 -6.20 -7.60 -7.29
C ALA A 98 -4.84 -7.99 -7.88
N LEU A 99 -4.10 -8.76 -7.10
CA LEU A 99 -2.82 -9.36 -7.46
C LEU A 99 -2.93 -10.88 -7.27
N GLY A 100 -2.68 -11.63 -8.35
CA GLY A 100 -2.68 -13.07 -8.37
C GLY A 100 -1.26 -13.64 -8.33
N PHE A 101 -1.04 -14.63 -7.49
CA PHE A 101 0.24 -15.29 -7.26
C PHE A 101 0.13 -16.80 -7.51
N GLU A 102 1.18 -17.38 -8.11
CA GLU A 102 1.28 -18.83 -8.32
C GLU A 102 2.62 -19.35 -7.79
N ASP A 103 2.65 -20.61 -7.35
CA ASP A 103 3.90 -21.28 -7.00
C ASP A 103 4.58 -21.81 -8.27
N THR A 104 5.82 -21.38 -8.51
CA THR A 104 6.63 -21.82 -9.65
C THR A 104 6.86 -23.31 -9.69
N GLU A 105 6.84 -23.98 -8.53
CA GLU A 105 7.07 -25.42 -8.38
C GLU A 105 5.75 -26.20 -8.30
N GLY A 106 4.60 -25.52 -8.27
CA GLY A 106 3.28 -26.13 -8.17
C GLY A 106 2.97 -26.81 -6.83
N ALA A 107 3.84 -26.66 -5.82
CA ALA A 107 3.65 -27.28 -4.51
C ALA A 107 2.58 -26.59 -3.64
N ARG A 108 2.31 -25.30 -3.90
CA ARG A 108 1.31 -24.50 -3.19
C ARG A 108 0.19 -24.06 -4.11
N SER A 109 -1.01 -23.94 -3.54
CA SER A 109 -2.17 -23.39 -4.22
C SER A 109 -1.93 -21.93 -4.63
N PRO A 110 -2.46 -21.49 -5.79
CA PRO A 110 -2.41 -20.09 -6.18
C PRO A 110 -3.16 -19.21 -5.17
N VAL A 111 -2.79 -17.94 -5.08
CA VAL A 111 -3.37 -17.01 -4.11
C VAL A 111 -3.69 -15.70 -4.81
N THR A 112 -4.92 -15.22 -4.66
CA THR A 112 -5.29 -13.86 -5.03
C THR A 112 -5.47 -13.01 -3.79
N ILE A 113 -4.87 -11.83 -3.79
CA ILE A 113 -5.12 -10.80 -2.78
C ILE A 113 -5.73 -9.59 -3.49
N GLY A 114 -6.68 -8.92 -2.86
CA GLY A 114 -7.34 -7.81 -3.52
C GLY A 114 -8.22 -6.96 -2.62
N MET A 115 -8.76 -5.92 -3.24
CA MET A 115 -9.59 -4.93 -2.59
C MET A 115 -10.85 -4.67 -3.41
N ALA A 116 -11.96 -4.49 -2.71
CA ALA A 116 -13.19 -3.95 -3.26
C ALA A 116 -13.45 -2.57 -2.62
N LEU A 117 -13.60 -1.56 -3.48
CA LEU A 117 -13.72 -0.16 -3.07
C LEU A 117 -14.97 0.46 -3.71
N GLU A 118 -15.59 1.39 -2.98
CA GLU A 118 -16.59 2.30 -3.52
C GLU A 118 -16.16 3.75 -3.34
N ALA A 119 -16.39 4.57 -4.35
CA ALA A 119 -16.07 5.98 -4.33
C ALA A 119 -17.21 6.77 -4.96
N ARG A 120 -17.53 7.92 -4.37
CA ARG A 120 -18.45 8.91 -4.93
C ARG A 120 -17.78 10.27 -4.99
N LYS A 121 -18.18 11.09 -5.94
CA LYS A 121 -17.70 12.47 -6.13
C LYS A 121 -17.90 13.35 -4.89
N SER A 122 -18.96 13.09 -4.13
CA SER A 122 -19.28 13.78 -2.87
C SER A 122 -18.32 13.43 -1.74
N ASP A 123 -17.64 12.30 -1.83
CA ASP A 123 -16.92 11.73 -0.72
C ASP A 123 -15.44 12.13 -0.80
N SER A 124 -14.89 12.58 0.32
CA SER A 124 -13.45 12.84 0.42
C SER A 124 -12.60 11.56 0.44
N ARG A 125 -13.25 10.39 0.55
CA ARG A 125 -12.60 9.09 0.76
C ARG A 125 -13.42 7.97 0.12
N GLU A 126 -12.70 6.98 -0.35
CA GLU A 126 -13.22 5.67 -0.69
C GLU A 126 -13.77 4.93 0.54
N THR A 127 -14.85 4.19 0.33
CA THR A 127 -15.36 3.18 1.26
C THR A 127 -14.72 1.84 0.93
N VAL A 128 -14.03 1.22 1.89
CA VAL A 128 -13.50 -0.13 1.75
C VAL A 128 -14.64 -1.13 1.97
N LEU A 129 -15.01 -1.86 0.93
CA LEU A 129 -15.97 -2.96 1.02
C LEU A 129 -15.28 -4.26 1.46
N ALA A 130 -14.05 -4.50 0.98
CA ALA A 130 -13.27 -5.67 1.35
C ALA A 130 -11.77 -5.50 1.17
N LEU A 131 -11.04 -6.22 2.02
CA LEU A 131 -9.62 -6.55 1.88
C LEU A 131 -9.53 -8.08 1.90
N PHE A 132 -9.52 -8.73 0.75
CA PHE A 132 -9.74 -10.17 0.66
C PHE A 132 -8.49 -10.95 0.25
N VAL A 133 -8.40 -12.17 0.78
CA VAL A 133 -7.41 -13.18 0.41
C VAL A 133 -8.19 -14.42 -0.03
N ALA A 134 -7.96 -14.87 -1.26
CA ALA A 134 -8.58 -16.06 -1.84
C ALA A 134 -7.49 -17.06 -2.23
N VAL A 135 -7.48 -18.23 -1.59
CA VAL A 135 -6.53 -19.31 -1.82
C VAL A 135 -7.15 -20.33 -2.78
N GLY A 136 -6.36 -20.89 -3.70
CA GLY A 136 -6.83 -21.86 -4.69
C GLY A 136 -7.24 -21.25 -6.03
N THR A 137 -7.11 -19.93 -6.24
CA THR A 137 -7.45 -19.30 -7.52
C THR A 137 -6.64 -18.04 -7.83
N VAL A 138 -6.44 -17.79 -9.13
CA VAL A 138 -6.01 -16.49 -9.69
C VAL A 138 -7.25 -15.83 -10.29
N LEU A 139 -7.76 -14.78 -9.64
CA LEU A 139 -8.92 -14.04 -10.15
C LEU A 139 -8.50 -13.08 -11.26
N SER A 140 -9.41 -12.92 -12.22
CA SER A 140 -9.30 -12.01 -13.36
C SER A 140 -10.44 -11.00 -13.33
N SER A 141 -10.42 -10.01 -14.23
CA SER A 141 -11.47 -9.00 -14.33
C SER A 141 -12.88 -9.59 -14.54
N LYS A 142 -12.97 -10.77 -15.18
CA LYS A 142 -14.23 -11.51 -15.40
C LYS A 142 -14.95 -11.88 -14.11
N ASP A 143 -14.20 -12.11 -13.03
CA ASP A 143 -14.75 -12.48 -11.72
C ASP A 143 -15.40 -11.28 -11.01
N PHE A 144 -15.04 -10.06 -11.43
CA PHE A 144 -15.46 -8.80 -10.82
C PHE A 144 -16.54 -8.05 -11.60
N ILE A 145 -16.83 -8.48 -12.83
CA ILE A 145 -17.83 -7.86 -13.69
C ILE A 145 -19.08 -8.71 -13.83
N GLU A 146 -20.16 -8.05 -14.24
CA GLU A 146 -21.39 -8.63 -14.73
C GLU A 146 -21.68 -8.07 -16.13
N GLN A 147 -22.29 -8.90 -16.98
CA GLN A 147 -22.69 -8.50 -18.31
C GLN A 147 -24.20 -8.22 -18.32
N ARG A 148 -24.58 -7.00 -18.70
CA ARG A 148 -25.98 -6.60 -18.88
C ARG A 148 -26.17 -6.19 -20.33
N GLY A 149 -26.68 -7.12 -21.14
CA GLY A 149 -26.76 -6.98 -22.58
C GLY A 149 -25.38 -6.92 -23.23
N LYS A 150 -25.08 -5.82 -23.94
CA LYS A 150 -23.77 -5.59 -24.58
C LYS A 150 -22.77 -4.85 -23.70
N SER A 151 -23.19 -4.38 -22.52
CA SER A 151 -22.36 -3.57 -21.63
C SER A 151 -21.87 -4.39 -20.44
N GLN A 152 -20.65 -4.09 -19.99
CA GLN A 152 -20.04 -4.68 -18.80
C GLN A 152 -20.09 -3.66 -17.66
N PHE A 153 -20.42 -4.14 -16.47
CA PHE A 153 -20.46 -3.33 -15.26
C PHE A 153 -19.72 -4.06 -14.14
N PRO A 154 -19.08 -3.34 -13.20
CA PRO A 154 -18.61 -3.97 -11.97
C PRO A 154 -19.81 -4.57 -11.23
N ALA A 155 -19.74 -5.86 -10.90
CA ALA A 155 -20.76 -6.56 -10.14
C ALA A 155 -20.87 -5.99 -8.71
N GLN A 156 -21.91 -6.38 -7.95
CA GLN A 156 -21.94 -6.03 -6.53
C GLN A 156 -20.92 -6.86 -5.75
N TRP A 157 -20.36 -6.30 -4.67
CA TRP A 157 -19.37 -7.01 -3.87
C TRP A 157 -19.90 -8.33 -3.29
N GLU A 158 -21.14 -8.38 -2.83
CA GLU A 158 -21.71 -9.62 -2.28
C GLU A 158 -21.83 -10.72 -3.35
N ASP A 159 -22.17 -10.37 -4.60
CA ASP A 159 -22.20 -11.33 -5.71
C ASP A 159 -20.79 -11.82 -6.09
N VAL A 160 -19.82 -10.90 -6.11
CA VAL A 160 -18.39 -11.24 -6.32
C VAL A 160 -17.91 -12.18 -5.22
N ARG A 161 -18.16 -11.85 -3.95
CA ARG A 161 -17.79 -12.69 -2.80
C ARG A 161 -18.43 -14.06 -2.92
N ALA A 162 -19.72 -14.15 -3.23
CA ALA A 162 -20.42 -15.42 -3.38
C ALA A 162 -19.80 -16.28 -4.49
N ARG A 163 -19.45 -15.69 -5.64
CA ARG A 163 -18.76 -16.39 -6.74
C ARG A 163 -17.38 -16.91 -6.32
N ILE A 164 -16.58 -16.08 -5.63
CA ILE A 164 -15.24 -16.50 -5.16
C ILE A 164 -15.37 -17.64 -4.16
N VAL A 165 -16.23 -17.50 -3.13
CA VAL A 165 -16.44 -18.53 -2.10
C VAL A 165 -16.97 -19.82 -2.71
N ALA A 166 -17.86 -19.76 -3.71
CA ALA A 166 -18.32 -20.94 -4.42
C ALA A 166 -17.20 -21.66 -5.20
N ALA A 167 -16.23 -20.90 -5.72
CA ALA A 167 -15.10 -21.44 -6.48
C ALA A 167 -14.00 -22.05 -5.58
N VAL A 168 -13.68 -21.41 -4.44
CA VAL A 168 -12.56 -21.84 -3.58
C VAL A 168 -12.97 -22.55 -2.29
N GLY A 169 -14.22 -22.43 -1.88
CA GLY A 169 -14.73 -22.89 -0.59
C GLY A 169 -14.52 -21.87 0.54
N GLU A 170 -15.39 -21.90 1.56
CA GLU A 170 -15.42 -20.91 2.64
C GLU A 170 -14.13 -20.87 3.47
N GLY A 171 -13.45 -22.00 3.65
CA GLY A 171 -12.16 -22.08 4.36
C GLY A 171 -10.99 -21.44 3.62
N ASN A 172 -11.11 -21.18 2.32
CA ASN A 172 -10.05 -20.62 1.48
C ASN A 172 -10.28 -19.15 1.14
N PHE A 173 -11.27 -18.50 1.75
CA PHE A 173 -11.57 -17.09 1.54
C PHE A 173 -11.62 -16.34 2.87
N VAL A 174 -10.83 -15.28 2.99
CA VAL A 174 -10.79 -14.42 4.19
C VAL A 174 -10.97 -12.96 3.78
N ASN A 175 -11.76 -12.21 4.53
CA ASN A 175 -11.94 -10.77 4.34
C ASN A 175 -11.62 -10.00 5.63
N HIS A 176 -10.66 -9.09 5.54
CA HIS A 176 -10.15 -8.27 6.65
C HIS A 176 -10.49 -6.78 6.47
N ARG A 177 -11.72 -6.48 6.05
CA ARG A 177 -12.23 -5.12 5.73
C ARG A 177 -11.77 -4.03 6.70
N ASP A 178 -11.81 -4.29 8.01
CA ASP A 178 -11.61 -3.26 9.03
C ASP A 178 -10.14 -3.06 9.44
N ARG A 179 -9.25 -3.99 9.10
CA ARG A 179 -7.85 -3.99 9.58
C ARG A 179 -6.88 -4.41 8.48
N ALA A 180 -6.26 -3.41 7.86
CA ALA A 180 -5.22 -3.61 6.85
C ALA A 180 -4.01 -4.43 7.37
N SER A 181 -3.67 -4.34 8.65
CA SER A 181 -2.59 -5.14 9.25
C SER A 181 -2.93 -6.63 9.31
N ASP A 182 -4.19 -6.97 9.60
CA ASP A 182 -4.65 -8.36 9.60
C ASP A 182 -4.70 -8.92 8.18
N TYR A 183 -5.17 -8.12 7.22
CA TYR A 183 -5.09 -8.45 5.79
C TYR A 183 -3.66 -8.75 5.33
N VAL A 184 -2.70 -7.89 5.69
CA VAL A 184 -1.29 -8.09 5.34
C VAL A 184 -0.73 -9.35 5.96
N ARG A 185 -1.01 -9.55 7.25
CA ARG A 185 -0.58 -10.75 7.98
C ARG A 185 -1.17 -12.02 7.37
N GLU A 186 -2.41 -11.98 6.92
CA GLU A 186 -3.08 -13.12 6.32
C GLU A 186 -2.42 -13.53 5.01
N TYR A 187 -2.25 -12.62 4.05
CA TYR A 187 -1.59 -13.03 2.80
C TYR A 187 -0.12 -13.39 3.00
N MET A 188 0.58 -12.78 3.98
CA MET A 188 1.97 -13.14 4.27
C MET A 188 2.10 -14.62 4.63
N ARG A 189 1.12 -15.21 5.33
CA ARG A 189 1.13 -16.65 5.66
C ARG A 189 1.20 -17.54 4.41
N HIS A 190 0.52 -17.12 3.35
CA HIS A 190 0.45 -17.89 2.10
C HIS A 190 1.60 -17.57 1.15
N LEU A 191 2.04 -16.31 1.08
CA LEU A 191 3.10 -15.88 0.16
C LEU A 191 4.52 -16.08 0.72
N LEU A 192 4.70 -15.96 2.05
CA LEU A 192 5.99 -15.96 2.74
C LEU A 192 6.02 -16.95 3.92
N PRO A 193 5.83 -18.27 3.69
CA PRO A 193 5.62 -19.25 4.76
C PRO A 193 6.79 -19.38 5.76
N HIS A 194 8.01 -18.97 5.39
CA HIS A 194 9.20 -19.03 6.26
C HIS A 194 9.47 -17.73 7.05
N SER A 195 8.64 -16.71 6.90
CA SER A 195 8.77 -15.44 7.64
C SER A 195 7.89 -15.46 8.89
N SER A 196 8.31 -14.81 9.97
CA SER A 196 7.43 -14.63 11.13
C SER A 196 6.25 -13.72 10.77
N PHE A 197 5.04 -14.03 11.25
CA PHE A 197 3.80 -13.32 10.89
C PHE A 197 3.33 -12.34 11.98
N GLY A 198 4.24 -11.79 12.78
CA GLY A 198 3.90 -10.79 13.80
C GLY A 198 3.48 -9.45 13.18
N GLU A 199 2.77 -8.63 13.96
CA GLU A 199 2.33 -7.29 13.54
C GLU A 199 3.51 -6.38 13.13
N GLN A 200 4.65 -6.52 13.80
CA GLN A 200 5.89 -5.82 13.45
C GLN A 200 6.36 -6.15 12.03
N ASN A 201 6.21 -7.41 11.61
CA ASN A 201 6.64 -7.86 10.28
C ASN A 201 5.67 -7.41 9.18
N ALA A 202 4.37 -7.36 9.47
CA ALA A 202 3.38 -6.77 8.57
C ALA A 202 3.68 -5.29 8.32
N SER A 203 3.95 -4.53 9.39
CA SER A 203 4.32 -3.11 9.24
C SER A 203 5.66 -2.93 8.53
N ALA A 204 6.65 -3.79 8.79
CA ALA A 204 7.94 -3.75 8.12
C ALA A 204 7.78 -4.03 6.62
N LEU A 205 7.00 -5.04 6.24
CA LEU A 205 6.71 -5.36 4.85
C LEU A 205 6.01 -4.18 4.14
N GLN A 206 4.97 -3.61 4.74
CA GLN A 206 4.27 -2.45 4.17
C GLN A 206 5.23 -1.27 3.94
N LYS A 207 6.10 -0.97 4.91
CA LYS A 207 7.13 0.06 4.76
C LYS A 207 8.08 -0.28 3.59
N SER A 208 8.62 -1.49 3.56
CA SER A 208 9.58 -1.92 2.52
C SER A 208 8.97 -1.86 1.11
N ILE A 209 7.72 -2.29 0.95
CA ILE A 209 6.97 -2.25 -0.31
C ILE A 209 6.82 -0.82 -0.80
N VAL A 210 6.37 0.09 0.07
CA VAL A 210 6.25 1.51 -0.25
C VAL A 210 7.60 2.08 -0.63
N ASN A 211 8.64 1.80 0.15
CA ASN A 211 9.97 2.32 -0.07
C ASN A 211 10.56 1.87 -1.42
N ALA A 212 10.40 0.60 -1.78
CA ALA A 212 10.86 0.06 -3.05
C ALA A 212 10.16 0.72 -4.26
N MET A 213 8.87 1.04 -4.14
CA MET A 213 8.09 1.64 -5.24
C MET A 213 8.12 3.18 -5.28
N THR A 214 8.51 3.83 -4.18
CA THR A 214 8.62 5.30 -4.09
C THR A 214 10.05 5.76 -4.35
N LEU A 215 10.86 5.02 -5.13
CA LEU A 215 12.28 5.33 -5.40
C LEU A 215 12.44 6.79 -5.84
N ASP A 216 12.70 7.64 -4.86
CA ASP A 216 12.81 9.07 -5.00
C ASP A 216 14.24 9.34 -5.44
N HIS A 217 14.43 9.64 -6.72
CA HIS A 217 15.75 9.85 -7.33
C HIS A 217 16.53 11.01 -6.69
N ASN A 218 15.93 11.75 -5.76
CA ASN A 218 16.54 12.87 -5.03
C ASN A 218 17.04 12.53 -3.62
N GLN A 219 16.97 11.27 -3.17
CA GLN A 219 17.49 10.91 -1.84
C GLN A 219 19.00 10.64 -1.86
N THR A 220 19.70 11.21 -0.89
CA THR A 220 21.12 10.91 -0.67
C THR A 220 21.29 9.47 -0.18
N ALA A 221 22.40 8.82 -0.54
CA ALA A 221 22.72 7.46 -0.10
C ALA A 221 22.63 7.30 1.44
N THR A 222 22.96 8.34 2.21
CA THR A 222 22.85 8.33 3.67
C THR A 222 21.40 8.31 4.16
N GLN A 223 20.51 9.11 3.58
CA GLN A 223 19.07 9.04 3.86
C GLN A 223 18.52 7.68 3.46
N PHE A 224 19.00 7.12 2.35
CA PHE A 224 18.62 5.80 1.91
C PHE A 224 18.99 4.73 2.95
N VAL A 225 20.26 4.66 3.35
CA VAL A 225 20.72 3.69 4.37
C VAL A 225 19.96 3.88 5.69
N ARG A 226 19.78 5.12 6.14
CA ARG A 226 19.12 5.42 7.41
C ARG A 226 17.62 5.09 7.44
N ASN A 227 16.91 5.33 6.34
CA ASN A 227 15.48 5.08 6.27
C ASN A 227 15.15 3.65 5.80
N TYR A 228 16.09 2.95 5.16
CA TYR A 228 15.80 1.71 4.41
C TYR A 228 16.68 0.49 4.75
N ILE A 229 17.86 0.68 5.37
CA ILE A 229 18.74 -0.45 5.78
C ILE A 229 18.80 -0.59 7.30
N LEU A 230 18.83 0.54 8.01
CA LEU A 230 18.93 0.55 9.47
C LEU A 230 17.57 0.34 10.12
N GLU A 231 17.53 -0.48 11.18
CA GLU A 231 16.35 -0.63 12.02
C GLU A 231 16.01 0.70 12.71
N ASP A 232 14.71 1.02 12.78
CA ASP A 232 14.20 2.19 13.50
C ASP A 232 14.58 2.07 14.99
N SER A 233 15.67 2.71 15.41
CA SER A 233 16.01 2.89 16.81
C SER A 233 15.58 4.30 17.23
N PRO A 234 14.35 4.47 17.77
CA PRO A 234 13.94 5.76 18.28
C PRO A 234 14.83 6.11 19.47
N ILE A 235 15.77 7.02 19.25
CA ILE A 235 16.58 7.60 20.33
C ILE A 235 15.58 8.19 21.33
N GLY A 236 15.63 7.76 22.59
CA GLY A 236 14.84 8.30 23.68
C GLY A 236 15.20 9.76 23.93
N ILE A 237 14.67 10.69 23.13
CA ILE A 237 14.95 12.13 23.23
C ILE A 237 14.64 12.65 24.63
N LYS A 238 13.67 12.04 25.31
CA LYS A 238 13.32 12.34 26.70
C LYS A 238 14.44 11.98 27.67
N GLU A 239 14.96 10.76 27.59
CA GLU A 239 16.07 10.26 28.40
C GLU A 239 17.37 11.05 28.11
N LEU A 240 17.63 11.36 26.83
CA LEU A 240 18.78 12.18 26.44
C LEU A 240 18.67 13.62 26.97
N ARG A 241 17.46 14.19 26.98
CA ARG A 241 17.21 15.53 27.54
C ARG A 241 17.37 15.53 29.06
N GLU A 242 16.90 14.48 29.74
CA GLU A 242 17.07 14.30 31.18
C GLU A 242 18.55 14.13 31.57
N SER A 243 19.34 13.39 30.79
CA SER A 243 20.77 13.23 31.04
C SER A 243 21.55 14.53 30.84
N ILE A 244 21.25 15.31 29.79
CA ILE A 244 21.83 16.63 29.55
C ILE A 244 21.49 17.59 30.69
N GLN A 245 20.24 17.59 31.16
CA GLN A 245 19.82 18.44 32.26
C GLN A 245 20.54 18.07 33.57
N THR A 246 20.69 16.77 33.84
CA THR A 246 21.42 16.26 35.00
C THR A 246 22.89 16.70 34.95
N TYR A 247 23.53 16.60 33.78
CA TYR A 247 24.92 17.00 33.61
C TYR A 247 25.14 18.51 33.82
N ARG A 248 24.19 19.34 33.35
CA ARG A 248 24.20 20.79 33.59
C ARG A 248 24.06 21.14 35.07
N ASN A 249 23.15 20.46 35.77
CA ASN A 249 22.94 20.68 37.21
C ASN A 249 24.19 20.29 38.03
N ILE A 250 24.84 19.17 37.70
CA ILE A 250 26.10 18.75 38.33
C ILE A 250 27.20 19.77 38.07
N SER A 251 27.32 20.25 36.82
CA SER A 251 28.33 21.25 36.44
C SER A 251 28.14 22.58 37.17
N GLU A 252 26.90 23.04 37.31
CA GLU A 252 26.57 24.24 38.09
C GLU A 252 26.86 24.06 39.58
N THR A 253 26.57 22.88 40.13
CA THR A 253 26.86 22.54 41.52
C THR A 253 28.38 22.56 41.78
N ILE A 254 29.17 21.95 40.89
CA ILE A 254 30.64 21.99 40.96
C ILE A 254 31.17 23.42 40.86
N ARG A 255 30.59 24.24 39.97
CA ARG A 255 30.98 25.66 39.83
C ARG A 255 30.67 26.46 41.11
N LYS A 256 29.51 26.23 41.73
CA LYS A 256 29.15 26.85 43.01
C LYS A 256 30.05 26.40 44.15
N MET A 257 30.39 25.11 44.22
CA MET A 257 31.30 24.57 45.24
C MET A 257 32.73 25.10 45.10
N ARG A 258 33.22 25.28 43.86
CA ARG A 258 34.53 25.94 43.60
C ARG A 258 34.52 27.42 43.95
N ALA A 259 33.41 28.12 43.73
CA ALA A 259 33.26 29.52 44.13
C ALA A 259 33.16 29.70 45.66
N SER A 260 32.58 28.73 46.38
CA SER A 260 32.50 28.75 47.85
C SER A 260 33.75 28.22 48.55
N GLY A 261 34.59 27.42 47.86
CA GLY A 261 35.84 26.87 48.39
C GLY A 261 37.08 27.76 48.21
N SER A 262 36.93 28.94 47.60
CA SER A 262 38.01 29.93 47.41
C SER A 262 37.91 31.08 48.42
N LYS A 263 37.80 30.74 49.70
CA LYS A 263 38.19 31.58 50.85
C LYS A 263 38.92 30.65 51.82
N PRO A 264 40.20 30.91 52.11
CA PRO A 264 40.62 32.08 52.88
C PRO A 264 41.40 33.12 52.07
#